data_AF-A0A9D5U6Y3-F1
#
_entry.id   AF-A0A9D5U6Y3-F1
#
_cell.length_a   1.000
_cell.length_b   1.000
_cell.length_c   1.000
_cell.angle_alpha   90.00
_cell.angle_beta   90.00
_cell.angle_gamma   90.00
#
_symmetry.space_group_name_H-M   'P 1'
#
loop_
_entity.id
_entity.type
_entity.pdbx_description
1 polymer ?
#
loop_
_entity_poly.entity_id
_entity_poly.type
_entity_poly.pdbx_seq_one_letter_code
_entity_poly.pdbx_strand_id
1 'polypeptide(L)'
;MSIEEPRETADGLWSVGVHGMHPSTLVRALDLEVPFVVIEGHLPFRSGWHDVDVPLAAPDVAGVRRVRGLRYDLLMSPAEVLDAADELDRAGQGWLFAWQAIRMPPPDLLLDGKSGRARSAAVRGCGVTLILDLPHADESAVLTSPDRTRLRGAVGRLEHHLATQRLA
;
A
#
# COMPACT_ATOMS: atom_id res chain seq x y z
N MET A 1 -7.64 -15.31 10.70
CA MET A 1 -7.69 -14.51 9.47
C MET A 1 -9.10 -14.59 8.90
N SER A 2 -9.75 -13.44 8.70
CA SER A 2 -11.12 -13.32 8.20
C SER A 2 -11.24 -12.13 7.26
N ILE A 3 -12.19 -12.20 6.33
CA ILE A 3 -12.52 -11.14 5.37
C ILE A 3 -14.00 -10.82 5.55
N GLU A 4 -14.33 -9.54 5.68
CA GLU A 4 -15.71 -9.08 5.83
C GLU A 4 -16.44 -9.04 4.47
N GLU A 5 -17.75 -8.74 4.50
CA GLU A 5 -18.47 -8.45 3.26
C GLU A 5 -18.14 -7.03 2.74
N PRO A 6 -17.89 -6.86 1.43
CA PRO A 6 -17.70 -5.55 0.84
C PRO A 6 -18.92 -4.63 1.02
N ARG A 7 -18.69 -3.39 1.47
CA ARG A 7 -19.72 -2.37 1.70
C ARG A 7 -19.38 -1.08 0.96
N GLU A 8 -20.41 -0.35 0.57
CA GLU A 8 -20.24 1.00 0.02
C GLU A 8 -20.15 2.01 1.17
N THR A 9 -19.20 2.94 1.05
CA THR A 9 -18.94 4.03 1.98
C THR A 9 -19.82 5.24 1.66
N ALA A 10 -19.97 6.16 2.61
CA ALA A 10 -20.74 7.39 2.41
C ALA A 10 -20.22 8.27 1.24
N ASP A 11 -18.94 8.13 0.88
CA ASP A 11 -18.29 8.86 -0.21
C ASP A 11 -18.34 8.11 -1.56
N GLY A 12 -19.09 7.01 -1.64
CA GLY A 12 -19.32 6.22 -2.85
C GLY A 12 -18.13 5.35 -3.27
N LEU A 13 -17.19 5.07 -2.38
CA LEU A 13 -16.16 4.04 -2.57
C LEU A 13 -16.65 2.71 -1.97
N TRP A 14 -16.10 1.60 -2.43
CA TRP A 14 -16.33 0.28 -1.83
C TRP A 14 -15.16 -0.08 -0.93
N SER A 15 -15.44 -0.64 0.24
CA SER A 15 -14.42 -1.08 1.20
C SER A 15 -14.73 -2.44 1.80
N VAL A 16 -13.69 -3.15 2.24
CA VAL A 16 -13.80 -4.41 2.99
C VAL A 16 -12.68 -4.50 4.02
N GLY A 17 -13.03 -4.92 5.24
CA GLY A 17 -12.07 -5.25 6.29
C GLY A 17 -11.45 -6.63 6.07
N VAL A 18 -10.13 -6.73 6.27
CA VAL A 18 -9.37 -7.99 6.21
C VAL A 18 -8.49 -8.10 7.45
N HIS A 19 -8.65 -9.15 8.24
CA HIS A 19 -8.10 -9.22 9.60
C HIS A 19 -6.96 -10.24 9.72
N GLY A 20 -5.96 -9.90 10.54
CA GLY A 20 -4.78 -10.72 10.80
C GLY A 20 -3.87 -10.78 9.58
N MET A 21 -3.60 -9.62 8.99
CA MET A 21 -2.78 -9.50 7.77
C MET A 21 -1.40 -8.94 8.08
N HIS A 22 -0.40 -9.47 7.39
CA HIS A 22 0.91 -8.84 7.22
C HIS A 22 0.97 -8.12 5.87
N PRO A 23 1.83 -7.09 5.72
CA PRO A 23 2.11 -6.46 4.43
C PRO A 23 2.36 -7.47 3.30
N SER A 24 3.19 -8.49 3.52
CA SER A 24 3.54 -9.52 2.51
C SER A 24 2.34 -10.30 1.98
N THR A 25 1.35 -10.56 2.82
CA THR A 25 0.08 -11.18 2.44
C THR A 25 -0.83 -10.18 1.76
N LEU A 26 -0.94 -8.96 2.31
CA LEU A 26 -1.88 -7.95 1.83
C LEU A 26 -1.57 -7.51 0.40
N VAL A 27 -0.29 -7.41 0.01
CA VAL A 27 0.11 -7.05 -1.35
C VAL A 27 -0.33 -8.08 -2.40
N ARG A 28 -0.72 -9.30 -2.00
CA ARG A 28 -1.32 -10.30 -2.93
C ARG A 28 -2.70 -9.89 -3.44
N ALA A 29 -3.31 -8.86 -2.85
CA ALA A 29 -4.53 -8.24 -3.36
C ALA A 29 -4.30 -7.46 -4.67
N LEU A 30 -3.06 -7.10 -5.01
CA LEU A 30 -2.71 -6.30 -6.18
C LEU A 30 -3.03 -6.99 -7.50
N ASP A 31 -3.35 -6.19 -8.51
CA ASP A 31 -3.63 -6.67 -9.87
C ASP A 31 -2.37 -6.63 -10.76
N LEU A 32 -1.97 -7.81 -11.26
CA LEU A 32 -1.12 -8.06 -12.45
C LEU A 32 -1.09 -6.94 -13.49
N GLU A 33 -2.29 -6.61 -13.94
CA GLU A 33 -2.51 -5.85 -15.17
C GLU A 33 -2.55 -4.34 -14.93
N VAL A 34 -2.45 -3.88 -13.67
CA VAL A 34 -2.51 -2.46 -13.32
C VAL A 34 -1.11 -1.96 -12.94
N PRO A 35 -0.47 -1.12 -13.77
CA PRO A 35 0.99 -1.00 -13.83
C PRO A 35 1.65 -0.25 -12.67
N PHE A 36 0.93 0.58 -11.92
CA PHE A 36 1.53 1.44 -10.92
C PHE A 36 1.01 1.14 -9.53
N VAL A 37 1.92 0.97 -8.58
CA VAL A 37 1.66 0.89 -7.14
C VAL A 37 2.49 1.96 -6.46
N VAL A 38 1.83 2.80 -5.67
CA VAL A 38 2.49 3.74 -4.76
C VAL A 38 2.40 3.19 -3.37
N ILE A 39 3.53 3.11 -2.67
CA ILE A 39 3.59 2.88 -1.21
C ILE A 39 3.93 4.24 -0.60
N GLU A 40 2.96 4.88 0.06
CA GLU A 40 3.22 6.18 0.69
C GLU A 40 3.82 5.99 2.07
N GLY A 41 4.87 6.76 2.34
CA GLY A 41 5.51 6.87 3.63
C GLY A 41 6.35 5.67 4.06
N HIS A 42 6.85 4.87 3.14
CA HIS A 42 7.74 3.75 3.45
C HIS A 42 8.88 4.17 4.38
N LEU A 43 9.07 3.38 5.43
CA LEU A 43 10.03 3.53 6.53
C LEU A 43 10.88 2.26 6.60
N PRO A 44 12.03 2.21 5.91
CA PRO A 44 12.83 0.99 5.75
C PRO A 44 13.49 0.52 7.07
N PHE A 45 13.60 1.38 8.08
CA PHE A 45 14.27 1.06 9.35
C PHE A 45 13.43 1.44 10.56
N ARG A 46 13.61 0.72 11.67
CA ARG A 46 12.97 1.06 12.97
C ARG A 46 13.51 2.37 13.52
N SER A 47 12.81 2.94 14.50
CA SER A 47 13.25 4.16 15.19
C SER A 47 14.65 4.01 15.79
N GLY A 48 15.55 4.95 15.49
CA GLY A 48 16.95 4.89 15.94
C GLY A 48 17.87 5.78 15.10
N TRP A 49 19.10 5.97 15.54
CA TRP A 49 20.10 6.68 14.73
C TRP A 49 20.78 5.70 13.78
N HIS A 50 20.69 5.98 12.48
CA HIS A 50 21.22 5.15 11.40
C HIS A 50 22.13 5.96 10.50
N ASP A 51 23.21 5.36 10.02
CA ASP A 51 24.05 5.95 8.99
C ASP A 51 23.48 5.58 7.62
N VAL A 52 23.01 6.58 6.88
CA VAL A 52 22.33 6.40 5.59
C VAL A 52 22.92 7.36 4.57
N ASP A 53 23.02 6.91 3.32
CA ASP A 53 23.41 7.77 2.21
C ASP A 53 22.20 8.59 1.72
N VAL A 54 22.13 9.87 2.12
CA VAL A 54 20.99 10.75 1.83
C VAL A 54 21.45 12.19 1.54
N PRO A 55 21.16 12.80 0.38
CA PRO A 55 21.59 14.18 0.09
C PRO A 55 20.92 15.21 1.03
N LEU A 56 21.56 16.37 1.28
CA LEU A 56 20.92 17.48 2.02
C LEU A 56 19.98 18.31 1.12
N ALA A 57 20.30 18.43 -0.17
CA ALA A 57 19.47 19.08 -1.17
C ALA A 57 19.62 18.35 -2.50
N ALA A 58 18.57 18.35 -3.32
CA ALA A 58 18.65 17.83 -4.68
C ALA A 58 19.16 18.94 -5.62
N PRO A 59 19.99 18.62 -6.64
CA PRO A 59 20.49 17.30 -7.04
C PRO A 59 21.88 16.96 -6.46
N ASP A 60 22.19 17.40 -5.24
CA ASP A 60 23.55 17.31 -4.69
C ASP A 60 24.03 15.87 -4.47
N VAL A 61 25.35 15.73 -4.35
CA VAL A 61 26.03 14.47 -4.10
C VAL A 61 25.55 13.86 -2.78
N ALA A 62 25.12 12.61 -2.86
CA ALA A 62 24.76 11.81 -1.70
C ALA A 62 26.00 11.60 -0.79
N GLY A 63 25.77 11.47 0.50
CA GLY A 63 26.83 11.24 1.48
C GLY A 63 26.26 10.59 2.74
N VAL A 64 27.11 9.85 3.46
CA VAL A 64 26.70 9.16 4.69
C VAL A 64 26.39 10.19 5.77
N ARG A 65 25.16 10.14 6.29
CA ARG A 65 24.66 11.02 7.36
C ARG A 65 23.94 10.19 8.40
N ARG A 66 24.01 10.66 9.65
CA ARG A 66 23.32 10.04 10.76
C ARG A 66 21.90 10.60 10.88
N VAL A 67 20.90 9.79 10.55
CA VAL A 67 19.48 10.17 10.56
C VAL A 67 18.70 9.38 11.60
N ARG A 68 17.68 9.98 12.21
CA ARG A 68 16.80 9.31 13.20
C ARG A 68 15.72 8.43 12.55
N GLY A 69 15.42 8.70 11.29
CA GLY A 69 14.41 8.04 10.49
C GLY A 69 14.47 8.59 9.08
N LEU A 70 14.01 7.78 8.13
CA LEU A 70 13.94 8.13 6.72
C LEU A 70 12.59 7.64 6.21
N ARG A 71 11.76 8.56 5.73
CA ARG A 71 10.43 8.27 5.18
C ARG A 71 10.40 8.74 3.74
N TYR A 72 9.99 7.88 2.81
CA TYR A 72 9.84 8.22 1.40
C TYR A 72 8.70 7.43 0.77
N ASP A 73 8.16 7.95 -0.32
CA ASP A 73 7.18 7.24 -1.13
C ASP A 73 7.90 6.41 -2.18
N LEU A 74 7.37 5.22 -2.47
CA LEU A 74 7.87 4.33 -3.50
C LEU A 74 6.85 4.22 -4.63
N LEU A 75 7.29 4.42 -5.87
CA LEU A 75 6.53 4.09 -7.07
C LEU A 75 7.13 2.83 -7.68
N MET A 76 6.33 1.77 -7.73
CA MET A 76 6.76 0.44 -8.14
C MET A 76 5.72 -0.18 -9.08
N SER A 77 6.10 -1.21 -9.81
CA SER A 77 5.17 -2.12 -10.46
C SER A 77 4.60 -3.13 -9.45
N PRO A 78 3.44 -3.76 -9.74
CA PRO A 78 2.89 -4.81 -8.88
C PRO A 78 3.86 -5.99 -8.69
N ALA A 79 4.60 -6.36 -9.74
CA ALA A 79 5.57 -7.44 -9.67
C ALA A 79 6.71 -7.12 -8.70
N GLU A 80 7.29 -5.92 -8.78
CA GLU A 80 8.34 -5.48 -7.84
C GLU A 80 7.85 -5.47 -6.39
N VAL A 81 6.59 -5.06 -6.16
CA VAL A 81 6.00 -5.10 -4.80
C VAL A 81 5.84 -6.53 -4.30
N LEU A 82 5.43 -7.46 -5.17
CA LEU A 82 5.31 -8.87 -4.80
C LEU A 82 6.64 -9.55 -4.54
N ASP A 83 7.69 -9.16 -5.28
CA ASP A 83 9.05 -9.66 -5.07
C ASP A 83 9.64 -9.11 -3.76
N ALA A 84 9.31 -7.87 -3.40
CA ALA A 84 9.71 -7.22 -2.15
C ALA A 84 8.80 -7.56 -0.94
N ALA A 85 7.83 -8.46 -1.08
CA ALA A 85 6.81 -8.72 -0.07
C ALA A 85 7.40 -9.05 1.31
N ASP A 86 8.42 -9.91 1.37
CA ASP A 86 9.09 -10.29 2.63
C ASP A 86 9.92 -9.14 3.22
N GLU A 87 10.38 -8.20 2.40
CA GLU A 87 11.08 -7.00 2.88
C GLU A 87 10.12 -6.04 3.57
N LEU A 88 8.88 -5.93 3.10
CA LEU A 88 7.84 -5.09 3.71
C LEU A 88 7.50 -5.55 5.14
N ASP A 89 7.52 -6.85 5.40
CA ASP A 89 7.30 -7.39 6.76
C ASP A 89 8.49 -7.13 7.69
N ARG A 90 9.70 -7.08 7.14
CA ARG A 90 10.93 -6.77 7.90
C ARG A 90 11.14 -5.29 8.10
N ALA A 91 10.49 -4.44 7.30
CA ALA A 91 10.60 -2.99 7.40
C ALA A 91 10.14 -2.49 8.78
N GLY A 92 10.72 -1.36 9.21
CA GLY A 92 10.50 -0.83 10.56
C GLY A 92 9.10 -0.29 10.83
N GLN A 93 8.27 -0.17 9.78
CA GLN A 93 6.93 0.38 9.83
C GLN A 93 5.91 -0.55 10.49
N GLY A 94 5.92 -1.86 10.16
CA GLY A 94 4.84 -2.76 10.56
C GLY A 94 3.45 -2.30 10.08
N TRP A 95 3.37 -1.39 9.11
CA TRP A 95 2.13 -0.86 8.54
C TRP A 95 2.30 -0.76 7.02
N LEU A 96 1.20 -0.70 6.28
CA LEU A 96 1.24 -0.54 4.82
C LEU A 96 0.11 0.38 4.37
N PHE A 97 0.47 1.53 3.83
CA PHE A 97 -0.44 2.36 3.05
C PHE A 97 0.04 2.34 1.60
N ALA A 98 -0.73 1.68 0.73
CA ALA A 98 -0.40 1.56 -0.67
C ALA A 98 -1.63 1.73 -1.54
N TRP A 99 -1.45 2.19 -2.77
CA TRP A 99 -2.54 2.28 -3.72
C TRP A 99 -2.07 2.01 -5.15
N GLN A 100 -2.95 1.41 -5.92
CA GLN A 100 -2.68 0.94 -7.28
C GLN A 100 -3.45 1.79 -8.28
N ALA A 101 -2.84 2.19 -9.39
CA ALA A 101 -3.45 3.05 -10.40
C ALA A 101 -3.14 2.62 -11.84
N ILE A 102 -4.09 2.86 -12.74
CA ILE A 102 -4.00 2.52 -14.17
C ILE A 102 -3.09 3.49 -14.92
N ARG A 103 -2.97 4.72 -14.43
CA ARG A 103 -2.18 5.78 -15.05
C ARG A 103 -1.03 6.15 -14.12
N MET A 104 0.02 6.71 -14.70
CA MET A 104 1.15 7.24 -13.94
C MET A 104 0.62 8.21 -12.87
N PRO A 105 0.88 7.94 -11.58
CA PRO A 105 0.63 8.87 -10.50
C PRO A 105 1.18 10.28 -10.77
N PRO A 106 0.41 11.35 -10.55
CA PRO A 106 0.97 12.69 -10.50
C PRO A 106 2.06 12.76 -9.42
N PRO A 107 3.19 13.45 -9.67
CA PRO A 107 4.35 13.43 -8.77
C PRO A 107 4.10 14.10 -7.41
N ASP A 108 3.05 14.91 -7.30
CA ASP A 108 2.65 15.68 -6.14
C ASP A 108 1.39 15.14 -5.45
N LEU A 109 0.85 14.01 -5.94
CA LEU A 109 -0.34 13.41 -5.35
C LEU A 109 0.01 12.63 -4.07
N LEU A 110 -0.60 13.05 -2.97
CA LEU A 110 -0.65 12.29 -1.73
C LEU A 110 -2.10 11.95 -1.38
N LEU A 111 -2.37 10.68 -1.07
CA LEU A 111 -3.67 10.23 -0.56
C LEU A 111 -3.70 10.19 0.97
N ASP A 112 -2.56 9.91 1.64
CA ASP A 112 -2.37 10.05 3.08
C ASP A 112 -2.59 11.52 3.47
N GLY A 113 -3.70 11.81 4.14
CA GLY A 113 -4.13 13.17 4.50
C GLY A 113 -5.37 13.69 3.74
N LYS A 114 -5.87 12.98 2.72
CA LYS A 114 -7.19 13.26 2.14
C LYS A 114 -8.27 12.44 2.85
N SER A 115 -9.45 13.04 3.03
CA SER A 115 -10.62 12.37 3.60
C SER A 115 -11.91 12.74 2.85
N GLY A 116 -12.97 11.97 3.08
CA GLY A 116 -14.30 12.26 2.55
C GLY A 116 -14.33 12.36 1.02
N ARG A 117 -15.14 13.31 0.54
CA ARG A 117 -15.27 13.67 -0.89
C ARG A 117 -13.94 14.05 -1.55
N ALA A 118 -13.01 14.65 -0.84
CA ALA A 118 -11.72 15.03 -1.41
C ALA A 118 -10.88 13.78 -1.74
N ARG A 119 -10.91 12.76 -0.88
CA ARG A 119 -10.26 11.47 -1.13
C ARG A 119 -10.94 10.75 -2.28
N SER A 120 -12.27 10.63 -2.28
CA SER A 120 -12.98 9.92 -3.35
C SER A 120 -12.81 10.58 -4.73
N ALA A 121 -12.77 11.92 -4.78
CA ALA A 121 -12.46 12.66 -6.00
C ALA A 121 -11.04 12.38 -6.51
N ALA A 122 -10.03 12.39 -5.63
CA ALA A 122 -8.65 12.10 -6.01
C ALA A 122 -8.49 10.65 -6.52
N VAL A 123 -9.06 9.68 -5.81
CA VAL A 123 -9.05 8.26 -6.19
C VAL A 123 -9.63 8.06 -7.60
N ARG A 124 -10.78 8.66 -7.88
CA ARG A 124 -11.42 8.57 -9.21
C ARG A 124 -10.65 9.33 -10.27
N GLY A 125 -10.22 10.56 -9.98
CA GLY A 125 -9.53 11.43 -10.93
C GLY A 125 -8.19 10.89 -11.41
N CYS A 126 -7.46 10.22 -10.51
CA CYS A 126 -6.14 9.65 -10.80
C CYS A 126 -6.19 8.20 -11.30
N GLY A 127 -7.39 7.62 -11.43
CA GLY A 127 -7.55 6.25 -11.93
C GLY A 127 -7.02 5.19 -10.95
N VAL A 128 -7.14 5.46 -9.64
CA VAL A 128 -6.81 4.49 -8.58
C VAL A 128 -7.82 3.35 -8.61
N THR A 129 -7.34 2.12 -8.57
CA THR A 129 -8.15 0.89 -8.65
C THR A 129 -8.27 0.17 -7.32
N LEU A 130 -7.28 0.34 -6.45
CA LEU A 130 -7.23 -0.33 -5.16
C LEU A 130 -6.39 0.51 -4.19
N ILE A 131 -6.80 0.54 -2.93
CA ILE A 131 -6.04 1.09 -1.81
C ILE A 131 -5.94 -0.02 -0.76
N LEU A 132 -4.74 -0.22 -0.24
CA LEU A 132 -4.40 -1.09 0.87
C LEU A 132 -4.08 -0.18 2.06
N ASP A 133 -4.85 -0.29 3.14
CA ASP A 133 -4.65 0.51 4.34
C ASP A 133 -4.53 -0.42 5.55
N LEU A 134 -3.30 -0.72 5.96
CA LEU A 134 -2.96 -1.54 7.11
C LEU A 134 -2.29 -0.66 8.17
N PRO A 135 -2.99 -0.26 9.25
CA PRO A 135 -2.44 0.64 10.26
C PRO A 135 -1.33 -0.02 11.09
N HIS A 136 -1.46 -1.31 11.38
CA HIS A 136 -0.42 -2.13 12.01
C HIS A 136 -0.54 -3.60 11.56
N ALA A 137 0.58 -4.32 11.56
CA ALA A 137 0.66 -5.73 11.22
C ALA A 137 -0.11 -6.56 12.24
N ASP A 138 -0.67 -7.69 11.79
CA ASP A 138 -1.55 -8.57 12.56
C ASP A 138 -2.90 -7.95 12.96
N GLU A 139 -3.14 -6.68 12.63
CA GLU A 139 -4.43 -6.02 12.84
C GLU A 139 -5.35 -6.18 11.62
N SER A 140 -6.24 -5.20 11.45
CA SER A 140 -7.26 -5.17 10.40
C SER A 140 -6.82 -4.20 9.34
N ALA A 141 -6.56 -4.70 8.13
CA ALA A 141 -6.42 -3.85 6.96
C ALA A 141 -7.80 -3.52 6.38
N VAL A 142 -7.87 -2.42 5.65
CA VAL A 142 -9.01 -2.04 4.84
C VAL A 142 -8.56 -1.99 3.38
N LEU A 143 -9.23 -2.77 2.53
CA LEU A 143 -9.11 -2.67 1.09
C LEU A 143 -10.20 -1.72 0.60
N THR A 144 -9.85 -0.72 -0.22
CA THR A 144 -10.81 0.24 -0.78
C THR A 144 -10.67 0.36 -2.29
N SER A 145 -11.78 0.51 -3.02
CA SER A 145 -11.79 0.69 -4.48
C SER A 145 -12.96 1.59 -4.90
N PRO A 146 -12.83 2.40 -5.97
CA PRO A 146 -13.98 3.10 -6.55
C PRO A 146 -14.96 2.19 -7.31
N ASP A 147 -14.57 0.93 -7.54
CA ASP A 147 -15.29 -0.09 -8.30
C ASP A 147 -15.44 -1.40 -7.49
N ARG A 148 -16.68 -1.85 -7.33
CA ARG A 148 -17.02 -3.07 -6.58
C ARG A 148 -16.41 -4.34 -7.17
N THR A 149 -16.39 -4.45 -8.49
CA THR A 149 -15.84 -5.60 -9.22
C THR A 149 -14.34 -5.70 -9.01
N ARG A 150 -13.62 -4.56 -9.07
CA ARG A 150 -12.19 -4.51 -8.76
C ARG A 150 -11.89 -4.89 -7.31
N LEU A 151 -12.70 -4.42 -6.36
CA LEU A 151 -12.56 -4.81 -4.95
C LEU A 151 -12.75 -6.32 -4.76
N ARG A 152 -13.79 -6.89 -5.40
CA ARG A 152 -14.03 -8.34 -5.37
C ARG A 152 -12.90 -9.13 -5.99
N GLY A 153 -12.31 -8.64 -7.08
CA GLY A 153 -11.13 -9.26 -7.69
C GLY A 153 -9.93 -9.26 -6.74
N ALA A 154 -9.69 -8.15 -6.03
CA ALA A 154 -8.64 -8.05 -5.03
C ALA A 154 -8.85 -9.03 -3.86
N VAL A 155 -10.08 -9.14 -3.35
CA VAL A 155 -10.45 -10.13 -2.33
C VAL A 155 -10.24 -11.55 -2.83
N GLY A 156 -10.69 -11.89 -4.04
CA GLY A 156 -10.53 -13.24 -4.59
C GLY A 156 -9.06 -13.65 -4.75
N ARG A 157 -8.17 -12.71 -5.10
CA ARG A 157 -6.72 -12.97 -5.14
C ARG A 157 -6.14 -13.28 -3.75
N LEU A 158 -6.57 -12.53 -2.72
CA LEU A 158 -6.20 -12.83 -1.33
C LEU A 158 -6.70 -14.20 -0.89
N GLU A 159 -7.99 -14.49 -1.08
CA GLU A 159 -8.58 -15.77 -0.69
C GLU A 159 -7.88 -16.95 -1.36
N HIS A 160 -7.57 -16.83 -2.66
CA HIS A 160 -6.84 -17.85 -3.38
C HIS A 160 -5.45 -18.11 -2.76
N HIS A 161 -4.68 -17.04 -2.51
CA HIS A 161 -3.37 -17.14 -1.88
C HIS A 161 -3.42 -17.83 -0.50
N LEU A 162 -4.38 -17.45 0.33
CA LEU A 162 -4.56 -18.01 1.67
C LEU A 162 -5.00 -19.48 1.65
N ALA A 163 -5.81 -19.87 0.68
CA ALA A 163 -6.18 -21.27 0.49
C ALA A 163 -4.96 -22.11 0.11
N THR A 164 -4.07 -21.62 -0.76
CA THR A 164 -2.84 -22.31 -1.14
C THR A 164 -1.88 -22.49 0.03
N GLN A 165 -1.73 -21.49 0.90
CA GLN A 165 -0.86 -21.60 2.08
C GLN A 165 -1.31 -22.63 3.12
N ARG A 166 -2.62 -22.90 3.24
CA ARG A 166 -3.15 -23.90 4.18
C ARG A 166 -2.91 -25.35 3.73
N LEU A 167 -2.60 -25.55 2.45
CA LEU A 167 -2.38 -26.87 1.86
C LEU A 167 -0.89 -27.24 1.76
N ALA A 168 0.01 -26.28 2.00
CA ALA A 168 1.46 -26.47 2.04
C ALA A 168 1.95 -26.79 3.45
#